data_AF-A0AAV1QN36-F1
#
_entry.id   AF-A0AAV1QN36-F1
#
_cell.length_a   1.000
_cell.length_b   1.000
_cell.length_c   1.000
_cell.angle_alpha   90.00
_cell.angle_beta   90.00
_cell.angle_gamma   90.00
#
_symmetry.space_group_name_H-M   'P 1'
#
loop_
_entity.id
_entity.type
_entity.pdbx_description
1 polymer ?
#
loop_
_entity_poly.entity_id
_entity_poly.type
_entity_poly.pdbx_seq_one_letter_code
_entity_poly.pdbx_strand_id
1 'polypeptide(L)'
;QALQDGTDPDPYVKLYLLPDPQKTSKRKTKAARRTCNPTYNEMLVYERIPRGDLEQRVIHLRVLGDGSFWENTLLGETFIPLKRLVP
;
A
#
# COMPACT_ATOMS: atom_id res chain seq x y z
N GLN A 1 0.88 2.47 18.29
CA GLN A 1 1.89 2.04 19.27
C GLN A 1 3.23 2.13 18.56
N ALA A 2 4.10 3.06 18.98
CA ALA A 2 5.43 3.22 18.39
C ALA A 2 6.24 1.93 18.58
N LEU A 3 7.11 1.60 17.63
CA LEU A 3 8.02 0.44 17.70
C LEU A 3 8.81 0.49 19.02
N GLN A 4 8.43 -0.33 19.99
CA GLN A 4 8.90 -0.25 21.38
C GLN A 4 10.27 -0.93 21.62
N ASP A 5 10.89 -1.56 20.61
CA ASP A 5 12.06 -2.44 20.84
C ASP A 5 13.36 -1.99 20.16
N GLY A 6 13.53 -0.70 19.86
CA GLY A 6 14.79 -0.18 19.29
C GLY A 6 15.22 -0.82 17.97
N THR A 7 14.34 -1.62 17.36
CA THR A 7 14.55 -2.37 16.13
C THR A 7 13.71 -1.73 15.05
N ASP A 8 14.37 -1.35 13.95
CA ASP A 8 13.69 -0.79 12.79
C ASP A 8 12.65 -1.78 12.24
N PRO A 9 11.52 -1.29 11.71
CA PRO A 9 10.47 -2.14 11.15
C PRO A 9 10.95 -2.85 9.88
N ASP A 10 10.20 -3.87 9.48
CA ASP A 10 10.26 -4.45 8.14
C ASP A 10 9.10 -3.89 7.28
N PRO A 11 9.16 -2.64 6.77
CA PRO A 11 8.00 -2.01 6.14
C PRO A 11 7.72 -2.60 4.75
N TYR A 12 6.44 -2.65 4.41
CA TYR A 12 5.96 -2.94 3.06
C TYR A 12 4.70 -2.15 2.74
N VAL A 13 4.42 -1.99 1.44
CA VAL A 13 3.25 -1.25 0.96
C VAL A 13 2.18 -2.23 0.51
N LYS A 14 0.93 -2.02 0.95
CA LYS A 14 -0.28 -2.61 0.38
C LYS A 14 -1.09 -1.54 -0.34
N LEU A 15 -1.56 -1.87 -1.55
CA LEU A 15 -2.48 -1.05 -2.31
C LEU A 15 -3.82 -1.79 -2.49
N TYR A 16 -4.90 -1.01 -2.45
CA TYR A 16 -6.24 -1.42 -2.86
C TYR A 16 -6.79 -0.39 -3.84
N LEU A 17 -7.47 -0.85 -4.90
CA LEU A 17 -8.16 0.02 -5.85
C LEU A 17 -9.64 0.06 -5.47
N LEU A 18 -10.07 1.16 -4.88
CA LEU A 18 -11.43 1.33 -4.39
C LEU A 18 -12.35 1.96 -5.46
N PRO A 19 -13.65 1.60 -5.49
CA PRO A 19 -14.26 0.54 -4.67
C PRO A 19 -13.78 -0.85 -5.12
N ASP A 20 -13.58 -1.76 -4.15
CA ASP A 20 -13.14 -3.15 -4.37
C ASP A 20 -14.18 -4.16 -3.84
N PRO A 21 -15.37 -4.23 -4.45
CA PRO A 21 -16.44 -5.09 -3.95
C PRO A 21 -16.06 -6.58 -3.98
N GLN A 22 -15.23 -7.00 -4.93
CA GLN A 22 -14.76 -8.38 -5.04
C GLN A 22 -13.56 -8.69 -4.14
N LYS A 23 -12.96 -7.69 -3.47
CA LYS A 23 -11.76 -7.83 -2.62
C LYS A 23 -10.55 -8.44 -3.35
N THR A 24 -10.43 -8.20 -4.66
CA THR A 24 -9.38 -8.77 -5.52
C THR A 24 -8.32 -7.74 -5.90
N SER A 25 -8.50 -6.47 -5.53
CA SER A 25 -7.58 -5.39 -5.89
C SER A 25 -6.31 -5.36 -5.04
N LYS A 26 -6.16 -6.22 -4.03
CA LYS A 26 -4.96 -6.19 -3.19
C LYS A 26 -3.70 -6.42 -4.04
N ARG A 27 -2.76 -5.48 -3.94
CA ARG A 27 -1.38 -5.60 -4.45
C ARG A 27 -0.42 -5.22 -3.33
N LYS A 28 0.78 -5.79 -3.29
CA LYS A 28 1.77 -5.44 -2.26
C LYS A 28 3.19 -5.57 -2.77
N THR A 29 4.09 -4.80 -2.18
CA THR A 29 5.54 -4.96 -2.36
C THR A 29 6.06 -6.11 -1.49
N LYS A 30 7.35 -6.43 -1.67
CA LYS A 30 8.11 -7.15 -0.64
C LYS A 30 8.33 -6.24 0.58
N ALA A 31 8.59 -6.87 1.73
CA ALA A 31 9.06 -6.15 2.91
C ALA A 31 10.52 -5.77 2.75
N ALA A 32 10.80 -4.48 2.98
CA ALA A 32 12.15 -3.99 3.14
C ALA A 32 12.61 -4.34 4.55
N ARG A 33 13.85 -4.84 4.70
CA ARG A 33 14.33 -5.33 5.99
C ARG A 33 14.88 -4.21 6.85
N ARG A 34 14.45 -4.14 8.11
CA ARG A 34 14.98 -3.33 9.20
C ARG A 34 15.36 -1.92 8.75
N THR A 35 14.36 -1.19 8.28
CA THR A 35 14.57 0.18 7.80
C THR A 35 13.34 1.05 7.99
N CYS A 36 13.55 2.28 8.46
CA CYS A 36 12.55 3.33 8.42
C CYS A 36 12.50 4.09 7.07
N ASN A 37 13.45 3.83 6.16
CA ASN A 37 13.61 4.54 4.88
C ASN A 37 13.69 3.55 3.70
N PRO A 38 12.62 2.79 3.41
CA PRO A 38 12.64 1.77 2.37
C PRO A 38 12.69 2.39 0.96
N THR A 39 13.43 1.75 0.06
CA THR A 39 13.33 1.97 -1.38
C THR A 39 12.84 0.67 -2.02
N TYR A 40 11.63 0.68 -2.59
CA TYR A 40 11.03 -0.54 -3.13
C TYR A 40 11.40 -0.80 -4.59
N ASN A 41 11.35 0.23 -5.45
CA ASN A 41 11.54 0.09 -6.92
C ASN A 41 10.68 -1.02 -7.55
N GLU A 42 9.48 -1.26 -7.00
CA GLU A 42 8.51 -2.25 -7.48
C GLU A 42 7.33 -1.56 -8.17
N MET A 43 6.90 -2.10 -9.31
CA MET A 43 5.68 -1.65 -9.98
C MET A 43 4.50 -2.52 -9.56
N LEU A 44 3.46 -1.89 -9.00
CA LEU A 44 2.19 -2.54 -8.68
C LEU A 44 1.14 -2.12 -9.72
N VAL A 45 0.73 -3.07 -10.55
CA VAL A 45 -0.07 -2.78 -11.75
C VAL A 45 -1.53 -3.20 -11.55
N TYR A 46 -2.43 -2.28 -11.92
CA TYR A 46 -3.84 -2.56 -12.15
C TYR A 46 -4.13 -2.46 -13.65
N GLU A 47 -4.54 -3.57 -14.24
CA GLU A 47 -4.83 -3.63 -15.67
C GLU A 47 -6.33 -3.54 -15.94
N ARG A 48 -6.68 -3.23 -17.20
CA ARG A 48 -8.05 -3.28 -17.73
C ARG A 48 -9.06 -2.43 -16.95
N ILE A 49 -8.61 -1.29 -16.40
CA ILE A 49 -9.51 -0.28 -15.84
C ILE A 49 -10.06 0.56 -17.00
N PRO A 50 -11.39 0.60 -17.23
CA PRO A 50 -11.97 1.49 -18.22
C PRO A 50 -11.62 2.95 -17.93
N ARG A 51 -11.31 3.75 -18.96
CA ARG A 51 -10.95 5.17 -18.76
C ARG A 51 -12.05 5.96 -18.05
N GLY A 52 -13.32 5.70 -18.39
CA GLY A 52 -14.48 6.31 -17.72
C GLY A 52 -14.62 5.95 -16.25
N ASP A 53 -13.98 4.87 -15.80
CA ASP A 53 -13.96 4.50 -14.39
C ASP A 53 -12.87 5.22 -13.60
N LEU A 54 -11.83 5.77 -14.22
CA LEU A 54 -10.69 6.31 -13.47
C LEU A 54 -11.10 7.42 -12.50
N GLU A 55 -12.06 8.27 -12.88
CA GLU A 55 -12.47 9.40 -12.05
C GLU A 55 -13.13 8.99 -10.73
N GLN A 56 -13.75 7.82 -10.70
CA GLN A 56 -14.43 7.25 -9.53
C GLN A 56 -13.52 6.32 -8.69
N ARG A 57 -12.25 6.16 -9.08
CA ARG A 57 -11.32 5.24 -8.43
C ARG A 57 -10.36 5.95 -7.49
N VAL A 58 -10.03 5.27 -6.40
CA VAL A 58 -9.08 5.73 -5.38
C VAL A 58 -8.11 4.61 -5.07
N ILE A 59 -6.80 4.89 -5.07
CA ILE A 59 -5.82 3.97 -4.49
C ILE A 59 -5.78 4.23 -2.99
N HIS A 60 -6.13 3.23 -2.18
CA HIS A 60 -5.85 3.21 -0.75
C HIS A 60 -4.47 2.60 -0.55
N LEU A 61 -3.49 3.45 -0.22
CA LEU A 61 -2.11 3.06 0.05
C LEU A 61 -1.92 2.91 1.55
N ARG A 62 -1.39 1.78 1.98
CA ARG A 62 -1.08 1.51 3.38
C ARG A 62 0.36 1.04 3.50
N VAL A 63 1.12 1.67 4.39
CA VAL A 63 2.45 1.20 4.81
C VAL A 63 2.26 0.41 6.10
N LEU A 64 2.69 -0.85 6.08
CA LEU A 64 2.62 -1.73 7.25
C LEU A 64 4.01 -2.20 7.62
N GLY A 65 4.26 -2.43 8.91
CA GLY A 65 5.41 -3.18 9.39
C GLY A 65 5.05 -4.67 9.44
N ASP A 66 5.88 -5.51 8.83
CA ASP A 66 5.81 -6.96 8.96
C ASP A 66 6.38 -7.34 10.35
N GLY A 67 5.48 -7.53 11.32
CA GLY A 67 5.82 -7.88 12.69
C GLY A 67 5.79 -9.38 12.94
N SER A 68 6.21 -9.81 14.14
CA SER A 68 6.12 -11.20 14.57
C SER A 68 4.68 -11.73 14.50
N PHE A 69 4.56 -12.90 13.88
CA PHE A 69 3.53 -13.97 13.94
C PHE A 69 2.01 -13.64 13.97
N TRP A 70 1.54 -12.43 14.24
CA TRP A 70 0.10 -12.12 14.21
C TRP A 70 -0.31 -10.66 13.94
N GLU A 71 0.56 -9.66 14.14
CA GLU A 71 0.14 -8.26 13.99
C GLU A 71 0.99 -7.47 12.99
N ASN A 72 0.39 -7.19 11.83
CA ASN A 72 0.93 -6.17 10.93
C ASN A 72 0.60 -4.79 11.52
N THR A 73 1.61 -4.05 11.96
CA THR A 73 1.41 -2.70 12.48
C THR A 73 1.16 -1.75 11.32
N LEU A 74 0.07 -0.98 11.36
CA LEU A 74 -0.13 0.13 10.42
C LEU A 74 0.84 1.26 10.77
N LEU A 75 1.76 1.57 9.86
CA LEU A 75 2.71 2.67 10.00
C LEU A 75 2.15 3.97 9.43
N GLY A 76 1.32 3.87 8.39
CA GLY A 76 0.62 5.02 7.81
C GLY A 76 -0.25 4.63 6.63
N GLU A 77 -1.16 5.52 6.23
CA GLU A 77 -1.98 5.33 5.04
C GLU A 77 -2.37 6.64 4.38
N THR A 78 -2.74 6.56 3.10
CA THR A 78 -3.27 7.69 2.33
C THR A 78 -4.19 7.19 1.22
N PHE A 79 -4.97 8.11 0.67
CA PHE A 79 -5.91 7.88 -0.41
C PHE A 79 -5.55 8.76 -1.60
N ILE A 80 -5.31 8.14 -2.76
CA ILE A 80 -4.88 8.82 -3.99
C ILE A 80 -6.01 8.71 -5.02
N PRO A 81 -6.82 9.76 -5.22
CA PRO A 81 -7.85 9.77 -6.26
C PRO A 81 -7.22 9.75 -7.66
N LEU A 82 -7.67 8.85 -8.53
CA LEU A 82 -7.11 8.75 -9.89
C LEU A 82 -7.58 9.89 -10.80
N LYS A 83 -8.63 10.64 -10.43
CA LYS A 83 -9.09 11.84 -11.15
C LYS A 83 -8.06 12.97 -11.26
N ARG A 84 -7.03 12.98 -10.39
CA ARG A 84 -5.98 14.02 -10.38
C ARG A 84 -4.75 13.62 -11.18
N LEU A 85 -4.76 12.45 -11.81
CA LEU A 85 -3.67 12.01 -12.67
C LEU A 85 -3.87 12.62 -14.05
N VAL A 86 -3.32 13.81 -14.24
CA VAL A 86 -3.05 14.32 -15.58
C VAL A 86 -1.87 13.52 -16.13
N PRO A 87 -1.94 12.97 -17.36
CA PRO A 87 -0.80 12.32 -18.00
C PRO A 87 0.44 13.21 -18.06
#